data_AF-A0A9D5SVD9-F1
#
_entry.id   AF-A0A9D5SVD9-F1
#
_cell.length_a   1.000
_cell.length_b   1.000
_cell.length_c   1.000
_cell.angle_alpha   90.00
_cell.angle_beta   90.00
_cell.angle_gamma   90.00
#
_symmetry.space_group_name_H-M   'P 1'
#
loop_
_entity.id
_entity.type
_entity.pdbx_description
1 polymer ?
#
loop_
_entity_poly.entity_id
_entity_poly.type
_entity_poly.pdbx_seq_one_letter_code
_entity_poly.pdbx_strand_id
1 'polypeptide(L)'
;MKKKIIAGLMAFAAIILLLPFCGCRTCTVYDPVVKYGEFPFVIEYEKDGKHYLIEDTLVCEFDGYDPSLHSAIIWKYYTKNKSGSASHVFEYFGEGTPSLFDKERHVVRARVEINLNNPDYYMGDPACADWKPRFKYTERYNSSPNVSDVDSKYLTKGQLRRKFGIKIIRIEYSDPIENNYVELGNIFQVDRDDLKQP
;
A
#
# COMPACT_ATOMS: atom_id res chain seq x y z
N MET A 1 -1.86 3.90 -64.17
CA MET A 1 -2.19 3.02 -63.02
C MET A 1 -0.96 2.47 -62.28
N LYS A 2 0.06 1.91 -62.96
CA LYS A 2 1.22 1.26 -62.31
C LYS A 2 2.04 2.15 -61.35
N LYS A 3 2.20 3.46 -61.62
CA LYS A 3 2.97 4.37 -60.76
C LYS A 3 2.33 4.66 -59.39
N LYS A 4 1.00 4.60 -59.28
CA LYS A 4 0.28 4.84 -58.01
C LYS A 4 0.36 3.65 -57.05
N ILE A 5 0.52 2.44 -57.59
CA ILE A 5 0.63 1.20 -56.81
C ILE A 5 2.03 1.07 -56.17
N ILE A 6 3.09 1.44 -56.91
CA ILE A 6 4.47 1.39 -56.43
C ILE A 6 4.73 2.42 -55.31
N ALA A 7 4.16 3.62 -55.44
CA ALA A 7 4.26 4.64 -54.38
C ALA A 7 3.54 4.23 -53.09
N GLY A 8 2.40 3.53 -53.20
CA GLY A 8 1.68 2.98 -52.04
C GLY A 8 2.44 1.87 -51.32
N LEU A 9 3.12 0.98 -52.05
CA LEU A 9 3.93 -0.11 -51.48
C LEU A 9 5.18 0.40 -50.74
N MET A 10 5.84 1.45 -51.26
CA MET A 10 7.00 2.07 -50.61
C MET A 10 6.63 2.82 -49.33
N ALA A 11 5.47 3.48 -49.30
CA ALA A 11 4.96 4.14 -48.08
C ALA A 11 4.57 3.12 -46.99
N PHE A 12 4.02 1.96 -47.36
CA PHE A 12 3.65 0.90 -46.42
C PHE A 12 4.86 0.20 -45.82
N ALA A 13 5.91 -0.04 -46.63
CA ALA A 13 7.17 -0.61 -46.16
C ALA A 13 7.92 0.33 -45.20
N ALA A 14 7.86 1.66 -45.42
CA ALA A 14 8.44 2.65 -44.51
C ALA A 14 7.71 2.70 -43.15
N ILE A 15 6.39 2.51 -43.13
CA ILE A 15 5.61 2.49 -41.87
C ILE A 15 5.91 1.21 -41.07
N ILE A 16 6.06 0.06 -41.72
CA ILE A 16 6.39 -1.21 -41.04
C ILE A 16 7.83 -1.20 -40.50
N LEU A 17 8.79 -0.55 -41.19
CA LEU A 17 10.16 -0.40 -40.71
C LEU A 17 10.33 0.69 -39.63
N LEU A 18 9.37 1.62 -39.49
CA LEU A 18 9.31 2.59 -38.39
C LEU A 18 8.62 2.05 -37.14
N LEU A 19 8.09 0.82 -37.17
CA LEU A 19 7.36 0.19 -36.06
C LEU A 19 8.13 -0.84 -35.20
N PRO A 20 9.46 -0.78 -34.97
CA PRO A 20 10.08 -1.54 -33.88
C PRO A 20 10.54 -0.68 -32.68
N PHE A 21 10.12 0.60 -32.58
CA PHE A 21 10.47 1.46 -31.43
C PHE A 21 9.32 1.80 -30.49
N CYS A 22 8.15 1.19 -30.68
CA CYS A 22 7.10 1.24 -29.66
C CYS A 22 7.25 0.06 -28.70
N GLY A 23 7.79 0.35 -27.52
CA GLY A 23 7.18 -0.21 -26.31
C GLY A 23 8.04 -1.01 -25.34
N CYS A 24 9.37 -0.94 -25.37
CA CYS A 24 10.11 -1.30 -24.15
C CYS A 24 10.15 -0.05 -23.27
N ARG A 25 9.08 0.18 -22.49
CA ARG A 25 9.17 1.09 -21.35
C ARG A 25 10.12 0.42 -20.38
N THR A 26 11.38 0.84 -20.39
CA THR A 26 12.33 0.52 -19.34
C THR A 26 11.68 0.92 -18.02
N CYS A 27 11.33 -0.07 -17.21
CA CYS A 27 10.92 0.18 -15.84
C CYS A 27 12.21 0.45 -15.08
N THR A 28 12.53 1.74 -14.90
CA THR A 28 13.62 2.14 -14.03
C THR A 28 13.27 1.64 -12.62
N VAL A 29 14.11 0.75 -12.10
CA VAL A 29 13.95 0.21 -10.75
C VAL A 29 14.83 1.04 -9.82
N TYR A 30 14.30 1.45 -8.68
CA TYR A 30 15.08 2.14 -7.66
C TYR A 30 15.31 1.22 -6.46
N ASP A 31 16.56 1.00 -6.07
CA ASP A 31 16.93 0.20 -4.89
C ASP A 31 17.08 1.11 -3.68
N PRO A 32 16.42 0.79 -2.55
CA PRO A 32 16.63 1.53 -1.31
C PRO A 32 18.03 1.23 -0.77
N VAL A 33 18.76 2.27 -0.39
CA VAL A 33 20.07 2.14 0.27
C VAL A 33 19.91 1.54 1.67
N VAL A 34 18.91 2.01 2.42
CA VAL A 34 18.56 1.47 3.74
C VAL A 34 17.46 0.42 3.56
N LYS A 35 17.77 -0.84 3.88
CA LYS A 35 16.90 -2.02 3.67
C LYS A 35 16.22 -2.53 4.92
N TYR A 36 16.46 -1.87 6.06
CA TYR A 36 15.93 -2.28 7.36
C TYR A 36 15.71 -1.06 8.25
N GLY A 37 14.58 -1.01 8.94
CA GLY A 37 14.26 0.02 9.91
C GLY A 37 13.41 -0.50 11.06
N GLU A 38 13.70 -0.03 12.27
CA GLU A 38 12.88 -0.25 13.46
C GLU A 38 12.29 1.09 13.91
N PHE A 39 10.97 1.13 14.08
CA PHE A 39 10.21 2.33 14.40
C PHE A 39 9.40 2.09 15.67
N PRO A 40 9.99 2.33 16.86
CA PRO A 40 9.26 2.33 18.12
C PRO A 40 8.04 3.26 18.09
N PHE A 41 6.96 2.82 18.73
CA PHE A 41 5.74 3.61 18.91
C PHE A 41 5.08 3.34 20.25
N VAL A 42 4.34 4.34 20.73
CA VAL A 42 3.56 4.29 21.96
C VAL A 42 2.16 4.80 21.72
N ILE A 43 1.16 4.04 22.17
CA ILE A 43 -0.25 4.45 22.11
C ILE A 43 -0.85 4.24 23.49
N GLU A 44 -1.33 5.33 24.07
CA GLU A 44 -2.05 5.32 25.34
C GLU A 44 -3.47 5.83 25.11
N TYR A 45 -4.45 5.06 25.56
CA TYR A 45 -5.85 5.42 25.39
C TYR A 45 -6.73 4.94 26.54
N GLU A 46 -7.88 5.58 26.65
CA GLU A 46 -8.94 5.24 27.59
C GLU A 46 -10.17 4.77 26.80
N LYS A 47 -10.78 3.67 27.23
CA LYS A 47 -12.06 3.17 26.70
C LYS A 47 -12.87 2.56 27.86
N ASP A 48 -14.13 2.92 27.95
CA ASP A 48 -15.06 2.42 28.99
C ASP A 48 -14.49 2.58 30.42
N GLY A 49 -13.79 3.70 30.68
CA GLY A 49 -13.14 4.00 31.95
C GLY A 49 -11.86 3.20 32.25
N LYS A 50 -11.41 2.34 31.33
CA LYS A 50 -10.16 1.57 31.45
C LYS A 50 -9.05 2.21 30.65
N HIS A 51 -7.85 2.19 31.21
CA HIS A 51 -6.62 2.66 30.56
C HIS A 51 -5.90 1.50 29.88
N TYR A 52 -5.36 1.78 28.70
CA TYR A 52 -4.62 0.84 27.88
C TYR A 52 -3.33 1.52 27.40
N LEU A 53 -2.22 0.77 27.46
CA LEU A 53 -0.91 1.19 26.98
C LEU A 53 -0.38 0.13 26.00
N ILE A 54 0.08 0.59 24.85
CA ILE A 54 0.73 -0.23 23.83
C ILE A 54 2.11 0.38 23.60
N GLU A 55 3.14 -0.44 23.77
CA GLU A 55 4.53 -0.11 23.49
C GLU A 55 5.10 -1.22 22.62
N ASP A 56 5.42 -0.90 21.37
CA ASP A 56 5.93 -1.88 20.40
C ASP A 56 6.80 -1.17 19.36
N THR A 57 7.39 -1.95 18.47
CA THR A 57 8.26 -1.49 17.40
C THR A 57 7.76 -2.04 16.09
N LEU A 58 7.44 -1.16 15.14
CA LEU A 58 7.23 -1.57 13.75
C LEU A 58 8.58 -1.86 13.12
N VAL A 59 8.74 -3.05 12.56
CA VAL A 59 9.93 -3.46 11.80
C VAL A 59 9.56 -3.42 10.33
N CYS A 60 10.42 -2.80 9.53
CA CYS A 60 10.35 -2.77 8.07
C CYS A 60 11.61 -3.40 7.50
N GLU A 61 11.46 -4.41 6.65
CA GLU A 61 12.54 -5.19 6.05
C GLU A 61 12.28 -5.29 4.55
N PHE A 62 13.28 -4.96 3.74
CA PHE A 62 13.19 -5.07 2.28
C PHE A 62 13.02 -6.54 1.87
N ASP A 63 11.99 -6.82 1.08
CA ASP A 63 11.61 -8.18 0.66
C ASP A 63 11.69 -8.36 -0.87
N GLY A 64 12.35 -7.43 -1.57
CA GLY A 64 12.57 -7.49 -3.01
C GLY A 64 11.63 -6.58 -3.80
N TYR A 65 11.25 -7.05 -4.98
CA TYR A 65 10.52 -6.28 -5.99
C TYR A 65 9.34 -7.09 -6.53
N ASP A 66 8.23 -6.41 -6.81
CA ASP A 66 7.07 -7.03 -7.47
C ASP A 66 7.17 -6.84 -8.99
N PRO A 67 7.52 -7.89 -9.77
CA PRO A 67 7.64 -7.77 -11.23
C PRO A 67 6.29 -7.49 -11.90
N SER A 68 5.15 -7.77 -11.25
CA SER A 68 3.81 -7.49 -11.78
C SER A 68 3.40 -6.02 -11.63
N LEU A 69 4.04 -5.29 -10.71
CA LEU A 69 3.78 -3.87 -10.41
C LEU A 69 4.93 -2.97 -10.88
N HIS A 70 5.47 -3.22 -12.07
CA HIS A 70 6.60 -2.45 -12.62
C HIS A 70 7.83 -2.44 -11.70
N SER A 71 8.09 -3.55 -11.00
CA SER A 71 9.19 -3.69 -10.02
C SER A 71 9.06 -2.72 -8.85
N ALA A 72 7.85 -2.49 -8.37
CA ALA A 72 7.62 -1.79 -7.11
C ALA A 72 8.37 -2.47 -5.97
N ILE A 73 8.93 -1.68 -5.05
CA ILE A 73 9.60 -2.20 -3.86
C ILE A 73 8.57 -2.93 -3.00
N ILE A 74 8.95 -4.10 -2.51
CA ILE A 74 8.18 -4.86 -1.52
C ILE A 74 8.89 -4.74 -0.18
N TRP A 75 8.15 -4.36 0.85
CA TRP A 75 8.59 -4.42 2.23
C TRP A 75 7.81 -5.50 2.97
N LYS A 76 8.54 -6.32 3.72
CA LYS A 76 7.98 -7.09 4.82
C LYS A 76 7.91 -6.20 6.05
N TYR A 77 6.79 -6.28 6.77
CA TYR A 77 6.60 -5.44 7.94
C TYR A 77 5.69 -6.07 8.97
N TYR A 78 6.08 -5.89 10.23
CA TYR A 78 5.46 -6.55 11.38
C TYR A 78 5.84 -5.82 12.66
N THR A 79 5.14 -6.13 13.74
CA THR A 79 5.48 -5.62 15.08
C THR A 79 6.34 -6.62 15.84
N LYS A 80 7.36 -6.13 16.54
CA LYS A 80 8.37 -6.96 17.22
C LYS A 80 7.77 -7.76 18.38
N ASN A 81 6.86 -7.18 19.15
CA ASN A 81 6.34 -7.77 20.39
C ASN A 81 4.98 -8.47 20.25
N LYS A 82 4.69 -9.05 19.07
CA LYS A 82 3.63 -10.06 18.81
C LYS A 82 2.22 -9.54 18.49
N SER A 83 2.01 -8.36 17.89
CA SER A 83 0.71 -8.13 17.21
C SER A 83 0.64 -8.73 15.82
N GLY A 84 1.79 -9.05 15.19
CA GLY A 84 1.88 -9.71 13.88
C GLY A 84 1.26 -8.94 12.72
N SER A 85 0.71 -7.77 12.99
CA SER A 85 -0.03 -6.92 12.06
C SER A 85 0.40 -5.48 12.32
N ALA A 86 0.68 -4.75 11.25
CA ALA A 86 0.98 -3.32 11.26
C ALA A 86 -0.27 -2.45 11.51
N SER A 87 -1.20 -2.98 12.28
CA SER A 87 -2.39 -2.29 12.75
C SER A 87 -2.73 -2.81 14.13
N HIS A 88 -3.17 -1.92 15.00
CA HIS A 88 -3.75 -2.30 16.28
C HIS A 88 -5.25 -2.01 16.25
N VAL A 89 -6.05 -3.03 16.53
CA VAL A 89 -7.51 -2.93 16.57
C VAL A 89 -7.95 -2.61 17.98
N PHE A 90 -8.58 -1.45 18.16
CA PHE A 90 -9.15 -1.05 19.45
C PHE A 90 -10.45 -1.78 19.74
N GLU A 91 -11.26 -2.02 18.71
CA GLU A 91 -12.59 -2.60 18.86
C GLU A 91 -13.06 -3.29 17.58
N TYR A 92 -13.73 -4.42 17.75
CA TYR A 92 -14.45 -5.14 16.70
C TYR A 92 -15.95 -5.05 16.95
N PHE A 93 -16.69 -4.96 15.85
CA PHE A 93 -18.15 -4.94 15.85
C PHE A 93 -18.64 -6.05 14.95
N GLY A 94 -19.60 -6.83 15.44
CA GLY A 94 -20.15 -7.99 14.75
C GLY A 94 -21.32 -7.64 13.83
N GLU A 95 -21.96 -8.69 13.31
CA GLU A 95 -23.15 -8.61 12.48
C GLU A 95 -24.28 -7.83 13.17
N GLY A 96 -24.97 -6.97 12.42
CA GLY A 96 -26.05 -6.11 12.93
C GLY A 96 -25.58 -4.75 13.44
N THR A 97 -24.28 -4.45 13.38
CA THR A 97 -23.77 -3.09 13.63
C THR A 97 -24.25 -2.14 12.53
N PRO A 98 -24.86 -0.98 12.87
CA PRO A 98 -25.23 0.02 11.86
C PRO A 98 -24.00 0.51 11.10
N SER A 99 -24.05 0.48 9.77
CA SER A 99 -22.96 1.03 8.96
C SER A 99 -22.83 2.54 9.17
N LEU A 100 -21.58 3.01 9.12
CA LEU A 100 -21.27 4.45 9.19
C LEU A 100 -21.29 5.13 7.81
N PHE A 101 -21.43 4.35 6.73
CA PHE A 101 -21.46 4.83 5.35
C PHE A 101 -22.89 4.82 4.80
N ASP A 102 -23.66 3.78 5.13
CA ASP A 102 -25.01 3.58 4.61
C ASP A 102 -25.89 2.91 5.68
N LYS A 103 -26.93 3.61 6.14
CA LYS A 103 -27.78 3.11 7.24
C LYS A 103 -28.64 1.90 6.85
N GLU A 104 -28.86 1.67 5.56
CA GLU A 104 -29.67 0.55 5.06
C GLU A 104 -28.85 -0.72 4.90
N ARG A 105 -27.52 -0.62 5.06
CA ARG A 105 -26.59 -1.72 4.87
C ARG A 105 -26.41 -2.56 6.13
N HIS A 106 -26.44 -3.88 5.95
CA HIS A 106 -26.06 -4.83 6.98
C HIS A 106 -24.55 -5.07 6.97
N VAL A 107 -23.89 -4.61 8.02
CA VAL A 107 -22.47 -4.88 8.25
C VAL A 107 -22.30 -6.32 8.72
N VAL A 108 -21.37 -7.04 8.09
CA VAL A 108 -20.93 -8.38 8.53
C VAL A 108 -19.94 -8.27 9.67
N ARG A 109 -18.99 -7.33 9.54
CA ARG A 109 -18.04 -6.98 10.59
C ARG A 109 -17.54 -5.56 10.38
N ALA A 110 -17.29 -4.85 11.47
CA ALA A 110 -16.54 -3.61 11.43
C ALA A 110 -15.44 -3.59 12.48
N ARG A 111 -14.48 -2.69 12.32
CA ARG A 111 -13.42 -2.48 13.29
C ARG A 111 -12.96 -1.04 13.32
N VAL A 112 -12.55 -0.60 14.50
CA VAL A 112 -11.82 0.64 14.71
C VAL A 112 -10.38 0.28 15.02
N GLU A 113 -9.47 0.75 14.19
CA GLU A 113 -8.06 0.44 14.30
C GLU A 113 -7.20 1.68 14.10
N ILE A 114 -5.96 1.57 14.53
CA ILE A 114 -4.90 2.43 14.09
C ILE A 114 -4.09 1.69 13.04
N ASN A 115 -4.09 2.24 11.83
CA ASN A 115 -3.24 1.75 10.77
C ASN A 115 -1.88 2.45 10.91
N LEU A 116 -0.82 1.68 11.16
CA LEU A 116 0.54 2.21 11.17
C LEU A 116 1.00 2.58 9.75
N ASN A 117 0.23 2.19 8.73
CA ASN A 117 0.44 2.40 7.30
C ASN A 117 1.63 1.64 6.72
N ASN A 118 1.86 1.84 5.42
CA ASN A 118 2.85 1.12 4.65
C ASN A 118 4.28 1.53 5.08
N PRO A 119 5.20 0.55 5.22
CA PRO A 119 6.64 0.77 5.33
C PRO A 119 7.23 1.86 4.45
N ASP A 120 6.74 2.06 3.22
CA ASP A 120 7.26 3.10 2.32
C ASP A 120 7.33 4.49 2.98
N TYR A 121 6.35 4.83 3.82
CA TYR A 121 6.37 6.05 4.61
C TYR A 121 7.58 6.09 5.55
N TYR A 122 7.75 5.05 6.36
CA TYR A 122 8.81 4.99 7.37
C TYR A 122 10.20 4.85 6.76
N MET A 123 10.29 4.18 5.62
CA MET A 123 11.53 3.98 4.88
C MET A 123 11.91 5.18 4.01
N GLY A 124 11.18 6.30 4.13
CA GLY A 124 11.60 7.58 3.54
C GLY A 124 11.23 7.75 2.07
N ASP A 125 10.26 7.00 1.53
CA ASP A 125 9.79 7.20 0.16
C ASP A 125 9.06 8.56 0.04
N PRO A 126 9.55 9.51 -0.77
CA PRO A 126 8.91 10.80 -0.95
C PRO A 126 7.47 10.71 -1.48
N ALA A 127 7.15 9.70 -2.28
CA ALA A 127 5.79 9.48 -2.80
C ALA A 127 4.80 9.09 -1.70
N CYS A 128 5.29 8.61 -0.56
CA CYS A 128 4.52 8.15 0.57
C CYS A 128 4.61 9.09 1.78
N ALA A 129 5.18 10.30 1.65
CA ALA A 129 5.37 11.25 2.75
C ALA A 129 4.07 11.57 3.52
N ASP A 130 2.91 11.57 2.84
CA ASP A 130 1.62 11.83 3.48
C ASP A 130 1.03 10.60 4.19
N TRP A 131 1.62 9.41 4.05
CA TRP A 131 1.06 8.13 4.52
C TRP A 131 1.36 7.86 6.01
N LYS A 132 1.57 8.88 6.81
CA LYS A 132 1.69 8.78 8.28
C LYS A 132 0.56 7.99 8.94
N PRO A 133 0.77 7.37 10.11
CA PRO A 133 -0.24 6.60 10.84
C PRO A 133 -1.58 7.32 11.02
N ARG A 134 -2.68 6.59 10.82
CA ARG A 134 -4.03 7.14 10.94
C ARG A 134 -4.99 6.15 11.57
N PHE A 135 -5.91 6.69 12.36
CA PHE A 135 -7.07 5.95 12.83
C PHE A 135 -8.04 5.69 11.69
N LYS A 136 -8.61 4.50 11.64
CA LYS A 136 -9.45 4.02 10.56
C LYS A 136 -10.64 3.25 11.11
N TYR A 137 -11.81 3.53 10.58
CA TYR A 137 -12.96 2.64 10.66
C TYR A 137 -13.05 1.86 9.36
N THR A 138 -13.14 0.54 9.45
CA THR A 138 -13.30 -0.36 8.30
C THR A 138 -14.50 -1.23 8.54
N GLU A 139 -15.41 -1.31 7.57
CA GLU A 139 -16.53 -2.25 7.58
C GLU A 139 -16.46 -3.19 6.38
N ARG A 140 -16.87 -4.44 6.60
CA ARG A 140 -17.13 -5.41 5.56
C ARG A 140 -18.62 -5.69 5.53
N TYR A 141 -19.18 -5.76 4.34
CA TYR A 141 -20.59 -6.01 4.09
C TYR A 141 -20.76 -6.89 2.85
N ASN A 142 -21.95 -7.45 2.66
CA ASN A 142 -22.28 -8.19 1.45
C ASN A 142 -23.07 -7.28 0.50
N SER A 143 -22.53 -6.98 -0.67
CA SER A 143 -23.24 -6.18 -1.69
C SER A 143 -24.20 -7.01 -2.52
N SER A 144 -23.95 -8.31 -2.63
CA SER A 144 -24.85 -9.30 -3.22
C SER A 144 -24.55 -10.70 -2.67
N PRO A 145 -25.37 -11.72 -2.96
CA PRO A 145 -25.06 -13.09 -2.54
C PRO A 145 -23.66 -13.51 -3.01
N ASN A 146 -22.81 -13.93 -2.08
CA ASN A 146 -21.41 -14.33 -2.29
C ASN A 146 -20.43 -13.22 -2.71
N VAL A 147 -20.85 -11.94 -2.70
CA VAL A 147 -19.94 -10.81 -2.93
C VAL A 147 -19.83 -10.00 -1.65
N SER A 148 -18.62 -9.95 -1.09
CA SER A 148 -18.30 -9.12 0.07
C SER A 148 -17.40 -7.95 -0.33
N ASP A 149 -17.82 -6.76 0.06
CA ASP A 149 -17.08 -5.51 -0.16
C ASP A 149 -16.56 -4.95 1.17
N VAL A 150 -15.63 -4.01 1.07
CA VAL A 150 -15.02 -3.35 2.22
C VAL A 150 -15.00 -1.84 2.00
N ASP A 151 -15.62 -1.11 2.92
CA ASP A 151 -15.55 0.34 2.97
C ASP A 151 -14.70 0.79 4.16
N SER A 152 -14.02 1.93 4.00
CA SER A 152 -13.22 2.46 5.08
C SER A 152 -13.07 3.97 5.07
N LYS A 153 -12.83 4.53 6.26
CA LYS A 153 -12.74 5.97 6.48
C LYS A 153 -11.76 6.29 7.59
N TYR A 154 -10.92 7.30 7.37
CA TYR A 154 -10.07 7.83 8.41
C TYR A 154 -10.87 8.59 9.48
N LEU A 155 -10.46 8.41 10.73
CA LEU A 155 -11.07 9.02 11.90
C LEU A 155 -10.14 10.05 12.52
N THR A 156 -10.72 11.14 12.99
CA THR A 156 -10.07 12.07 13.92
C THR A 156 -10.14 11.55 15.35
N LYS A 157 -9.25 12.01 16.24
CA LYS A 157 -9.33 11.75 17.69
C LYS A 157 -10.70 12.13 18.29
N GLY A 158 -11.30 13.22 17.78
CA GLY A 158 -12.64 13.65 18.21
C GLY A 158 -13.75 12.68 17.78
N GLN A 159 -13.64 12.09 16.58
CA GLN A 159 -14.59 11.06 16.11
C GLN A 159 -14.42 9.76 16.88
N LEU A 160 -13.18 9.34 17.19
CA LEU A 160 -12.92 8.20 18.06
C LEU A 160 -13.67 8.33 19.39
N ARG A 161 -13.49 9.47 20.07
CA ARG A 161 -14.12 9.71 21.36
C ARG A 161 -15.64 9.77 21.28
N ARG A 162 -16.19 10.56 20.34
CA ARG A 162 -17.64 10.80 20.27
C ARG A 162 -18.43 9.60 19.75
N LYS A 163 -17.86 8.80 18.84
CA LYS A 163 -18.58 7.70 18.19
C LYS A 163 -18.30 6.34 18.84
N PHE A 164 -17.11 6.15 19.41
CA PHE A 164 -16.66 4.85 19.89
C PHE A 164 -16.21 4.87 21.36
N GLY A 165 -16.29 6.03 22.03
CA GLY A 165 -15.85 6.15 23.42
C GLY A 165 -14.34 6.02 23.62
N ILE A 166 -13.55 6.01 22.54
CA ILE A 166 -12.09 5.84 22.60
C ILE A 166 -11.43 7.21 22.71
N LYS A 167 -10.80 7.49 23.85
CA LYS A 167 -10.07 8.73 24.11
C LYS A 167 -8.57 8.46 24.04
N ILE A 168 -7.93 8.99 23.00
CA ILE A 168 -6.47 8.95 22.87
C ILE A 168 -5.85 9.91 23.89
N ILE A 169 -5.00 9.39 24.77
CA ILE A 169 -4.27 10.15 25.78
C ILE A 169 -2.93 10.59 25.19
N ARG A 170 -2.15 9.63 24.71
CA ARG A 170 -0.81 9.85 24.14
C ARG A 170 -0.63 9.02 22.89
N ILE A 171 0.08 9.60 21.94
CA ILE A 171 0.49 8.88 20.74
C ILE A 171 1.82 9.41 20.26
N GLU A 172 2.77 8.50 20.10
CA GLU A 172 4.14 8.79 19.71
C GLU A 172 4.59 7.73 18.71
N TYR A 173 5.24 8.17 17.65
CA TYR A 173 5.84 7.32 16.63
C TYR A 173 7.23 7.82 16.35
N SER A 174 8.09 6.90 15.93
CA SER A 174 9.35 7.30 15.30
C SER A 174 9.07 8.02 13.99
N ASP A 175 9.86 9.06 13.74
CA ASP A 175 9.87 9.73 12.44
C ASP A 175 10.39 8.77 11.35
N PRO A 176 9.96 8.95 10.09
CA PRO A 176 10.52 8.21 8.98
C PRO A 176 12.02 8.52 8.83
N ILE A 177 12.79 7.53 8.38
CA ILE A 177 14.20 7.74 8.06
C ILE A 177 14.35 8.53 6.76
N GLU A 178 15.47 9.21 6.62
CA GLU A 178 15.93 9.67 5.31
C GLU A 178 16.57 8.49 4.59
N ASN A 179 16.04 8.14 3.41
CA ASN A 179 16.56 7.06 2.59
C ASN A 179 16.82 7.55 1.19
N ASN A 180 17.83 6.97 0.56
CA ASN A 180 18.17 7.25 -0.82
C ASN A 180 17.75 6.06 -1.67
N TYR A 181 17.24 6.37 -2.85
CA TYR A 181 16.75 5.40 -3.81
C TYR A 181 17.61 5.51 -5.06
N VAL A 182 18.46 4.51 -5.27
CA VAL A 182 19.43 4.52 -6.36
C VAL A 182 18.84 3.78 -7.55
N GLU A 183 18.86 4.40 -8.72
CA GLU A 183 18.49 3.74 -9.96
C GLU A 183 19.39 2.53 -10.20
N LEU A 184 18.81 1.33 -10.13
CA LEU A 184 19.39 0.14 -10.71
C LEU A 184 19.09 0.23 -12.20
N GLY A 185 20.13 0.42 -13.02
CA GLY A 185 20.00 0.44 -14.48
C GLY A 185 19.23 -0.78 -15.00
N ASN A 186 18.65 -0.68 -16.20
CA ASN A 186 17.75 -1.66 -16.83
C ASN A 186 18.03 -3.13 -16.47
N ILE A 187 17.37 -3.66 -15.42
CA ILE A 187 17.55 -5.05 -14.96
C ILE A 187 16.82 -6.05 -15.88
N PHE A 188 15.97 -5.55 -16.78
CA PHE A 188 15.20 -6.35 -17.74
C PHE A 188 15.57 -6.01 -19.20
N GLN A 189 16.84 -6.07 -19.55
CA GLN A 189 17.18 -6.54 -20.90
C GLN A 189 17.10 -8.06 -20.86
N VAL A 190 15.90 -8.61 -21.06
CA VAL A 190 15.81 -10.00 -21.54
C VAL A 190 16.38 -9.95 -22.95
N ASP A 191 17.65 -10.34 -23.08
CA ASP A 191 18.26 -10.50 -24.39
C ASP A 191 17.43 -11.55 -25.12
N ARG A 192 16.91 -11.22 -26.31
CA ARG A 192 16.09 -12.16 -27.09
C ARG A 192 16.89 -13.40 -27.54
N ASP A 193 18.18 -13.42 -27.27
CA ASP A 193 19.09 -14.52 -27.56
C ASP A 193 18.98 -15.67 -26.54
N ASP A 194 18.45 -15.44 -25.32
CA ASP A 194 18.23 -16.52 -24.33
C ASP A 194 17.00 -17.39 -24.63
N LEU A 195 16.19 -17.02 -25.62
CA LEU A 195 15.10 -17.85 -26.16
C LEU A 195 15.52 -18.71 -27.36
N LYS A 196 16.82 -18.76 -27.66
CA LYS A 196 17.37 -19.68 -28.66
C LYS A 196 18.47 -20.53 -28.06
N GLN A 197 18.10 -21.68 -27.53
CA GLN A 197 18.75 -22.97 -27.82
C GLN A 197 18.12 -24.13 -27.04
N PRO A 198 18.18 -25.37 -27.56
CA PRO A 198 18.02 -25.83 -28.94
C PRO A 198 16.62 -26.40 -29.23
#